data_AF-A0A7M2YU29-F1
#
_entry.id   AF-A0A7M2YU29-F1
#
_cell.length_a   1.000
_cell.length_b   1.000
_cell.length_c   1.000
_cell.angle_alpha   90.00
_cell.angle_beta   90.00
_cell.angle_gamma   90.00
#
_symmetry.space_group_name_H-M   'P 1'
#
loop_
_entity.id
_entity.type
_entity.pdbx_description
1 polymer ?
#
loop_
_entity_poly.entity_id
_entity_poly.type
_entity_poly.pdbx_seq_one_letter_code
_entity_poly.pdbx_strand_id
1 'polypeptide(L)'
;MSRRRLGPGIAFVVLALAALAIVATSSAARQAKTAPIKAAWIYVGPHNDGGWSQAHDRGRLYVQKKLGANVITTFKENVPEGPQVAQVIDSLVRDGNKIIFATSFGFQDAMAAAAKKYPDVYFEQATGFKTSKNLAEYFGAGEDSIYLSGIAAGAATKNGVIGYVVPFPIPEVIRHANAFALGAQLTRPGAKIKLVWTKSWFDPAKEKKAAESLVAAGADVIGQNVDSPAAGQYAQSKGIPWVGYDNNARKFAPTSWLTAAVYDWGPYYLKRVKAAANGTWKTGSYYGNMADGFTGLAPYGPKVSAKTKALIAKKKAEIVSGTFYEFQGPLYDQSGKLRVPKGKRMTLPQILSMNWLVKGIEGSPKG
;
A
#
# COMPACT_ATOMS: atom_id res chain seq x y z
N MET A 1 67.55 79.92 -11.74
CA MET A 1 68.45 78.88 -11.20
C MET A 1 67.96 78.44 -9.84
N SER A 2 67.50 77.19 -9.70
CA SER A 2 67.72 76.31 -8.53
C SER A 2 66.76 75.12 -8.62
N ARG A 3 67.32 73.91 -8.54
CA ARG A 3 66.63 72.61 -8.60
C ARG A 3 65.94 72.30 -7.26
N ARG A 4 64.81 71.58 -7.30
CA ARG A 4 64.46 70.42 -6.44
C ARG A 4 63.00 70.02 -6.73
N ARG A 5 62.74 68.87 -7.35
CA ARG A 5 62.74 67.46 -6.86
C ARG A 5 61.29 67.01 -6.64
N LEU A 6 60.95 65.90 -7.29
CA LEU A 6 59.64 65.26 -7.27
C LEU A 6 59.17 64.96 -5.84
N GLY A 7 57.89 65.22 -5.62
CA GLY A 7 57.05 64.56 -4.63
C GLY A 7 55.63 65.01 -4.95
N PRO A 8 54.76 64.13 -5.49
CA PRO A 8 53.84 63.49 -4.56
C PRO A 8 53.28 62.15 -5.07
N GLY A 9 52.65 61.42 -4.17
CA GLY A 9 51.65 60.43 -4.55
C GLY A 9 52.11 59.00 -4.32
N ILE A 10 51.17 58.18 -3.89
CA ILE A 10 51.33 56.77 -3.56
C ILE A 10 51.96 56.54 -2.18
N ALA A 11 51.26 56.93 -1.12
CA ALA A 11 51.47 56.30 0.19
C ALA A 11 50.24 56.32 1.11
N PHE A 12 49.24 57.18 0.86
CA PHE A 12 48.13 57.37 1.80
C PHE A 12 46.74 56.91 1.33
N VAL A 13 46.62 56.23 0.18
CA VAL A 13 45.34 55.64 -0.27
C VAL A 13 45.31 54.11 -0.16
N VAL A 14 46.43 53.46 0.20
CA VAL A 14 46.49 51.98 0.27
C VAL A 14 46.08 51.42 1.64
N LEU A 15 46.08 52.23 2.70
CA LEU A 15 45.78 51.75 4.07
C LEU A 15 44.29 51.81 4.47
N ALA A 16 43.43 52.50 3.71
CA ALA A 16 41.97 52.49 3.96
C ALA A 16 41.23 51.38 3.18
N LEU A 17 41.85 50.77 2.17
CA LEU A 17 41.27 49.67 1.40
C LEU A 17 41.62 48.27 1.96
N ALA A 18 42.61 48.17 2.84
CA ALA A 18 42.98 46.90 3.48
C ALA A 18 42.11 46.54 4.69
N ALA A 19 41.37 47.50 5.28
CA ALA A 19 40.48 47.25 6.42
C ALA A 19 39.03 46.89 6.02
N LEU A 20 38.62 47.13 4.77
CA LEU A 20 37.31 46.69 4.25
C LEU A 20 37.34 45.34 3.52
N ALA A 21 38.53 44.79 3.23
CA ALA A 21 38.66 43.51 2.55
C ALA A 21 38.64 42.27 3.48
N ILE A 22 38.66 42.47 4.80
CA ILE A 22 38.70 41.37 5.79
C ILE A 22 37.30 41.05 6.36
N VAL A 23 36.27 41.85 6.08
CA VAL A 23 34.89 41.61 6.57
C VAL A 23 33.99 40.94 5.51
N ALA A 24 34.48 40.71 4.28
CA ALA A 24 33.66 40.26 3.16
C ALA A 24 33.80 38.76 2.79
N THR A 25 34.50 37.93 3.57
CA THR A 25 34.75 36.51 3.20
C THR A 25 34.28 35.46 4.22
N SER A 26 33.53 35.83 5.27
CA SER A 26 32.99 34.87 6.25
C SER A 26 31.47 34.68 6.21
N SER A 27 30.79 35.21 5.19
CA SER A 27 29.41 34.85 4.85
C SER A 27 29.35 33.75 3.79
N ALA A 28 30.30 32.81 3.82
CA ALA A 28 30.02 31.47 3.33
C ALA A 28 28.80 31.00 4.13
N ALA A 29 27.63 31.10 3.49
CA ALA A 29 26.37 30.67 4.02
C ALA A 29 26.61 29.31 4.65
N ARG A 30 26.62 29.28 5.99
CA ARG A 30 26.43 28.07 6.76
C ARG A 30 25.02 27.68 6.37
N GLN A 31 24.89 26.96 5.27
CA GLN A 31 23.67 26.34 4.82
C GLN A 31 23.28 25.51 6.03
N ALA A 32 22.37 26.05 6.84
CA ALA A 32 21.95 25.41 8.06
C ALA A 32 21.45 24.05 7.59
N LYS A 33 22.22 23.01 7.88
CA LYS A 33 21.89 21.65 7.47
C LYS A 33 20.54 21.41 8.13
N THR A 34 19.47 21.51 7.35
CA THR A 34 18.10 21.42 7.85
C THR A 34 18.03 20.11 8.61
N ALA A 35 17.67 20.17 9.89
CA ALA A 35 17.61 18.98 10.73
C ALA A 35 16.81 17.89 9.99
N PRO A 36 17.24 16.62 10.05
CA PRO A 36 16.56 15.56 9.32
C PRO A 36 15.10 15.49 9.73
N ILE A 37 14.20 15.35 8.76
CA ILE A 37 12.78 15.19 9.07
C ILE A 37 12.58 13.85 9.79
N LYS A 38 11.86 13.88 10.92
CA LYS A 38 11.44 12.68 11.64
C LYS A 38 10.10 12.20 11.08
N ALA A 39 10.06 10.98 10.58
CA ALA A 39 8.86 10.36 10.02
C ALA A 39 8.59 9.03 10.73
N ALA A 40 7.32 8.76 11.06
CA ALA A 40 6.92 7.54 11.75
C ALA A 40 5.89 6.73 10.97
N TRP A 41 5.91 5.41 11.16
CA TRP A 41 4.92 4.48 10.65
C TRP A 41 4.30 3.66 11.79
N ILE A 42 3.00 3.42 11.72
CA ILE A 42 2.25 2.58 12.66
C ILE A 42 1.71 1.38 11.90
N TYR A 43 2.12 0.18 12.30
CA TYR A 43 1.72 -1.10 11.70
C TYR A 43 0.76 -1.87 12.60
N VAL A 44 -0.27 -2.47 12.00
CA VAL A 44 -1.24 -3.32 12.72
C VAL A 44 -0.63 -4.67 13.08
N GLY A 45 0.21 -5.23 12.20
CA GLY A 45 0.98 -6.46 12.42
C GLY A 45 2.47 -6.20 12.63
N PRO A 46 3.29 -7.26 12.72
CA PRO A 46 4.73 -7.15 12.79
C PRO A 46 5.32 -6.79 11.41
N HIS A 47 6.38 -5.98 11.38
CA HIS A 47 7.05 -5.53 10.15
C HIS A 47 7.60 -6.67 9.26
N ASN A 48 7.63 -7.90 9.77
CA ASN A 48 8.09 -9.10 9.08
C ASN A 48 6.98 -10.16 8.90
N ASP A 49 5.70 -9.76 8.95
CA ASP A 49 4.52 -10.62 8.79
C ASP A 49 4.49 -11.47 7.51
N GLY A 50 5.26 -11.09 6.48
CA GLY A 50 5.28 -11.76 5.19
C GLY A 50 4.36 -11.12 4.15
N GLY A 51 3.54 -10.13 4.53
CA GLY A 51 2.50 -9.52 3.71
C GLY A 51 2.40 -8.01 3.93
N TRP A 52 1.29 -7.55 4.53
CA TRP A 52 0.86 -6.14 4.59
C TRP A 52 1.85 -5.21 5.30
N SER A 53 2.15 -5.48 6.57
CA SER A 53 3.04 -4.63 7.38
C SER A 53 4.47 -4.69 6.83
N GLN A 54 4.90 -5.85 6.32
CA GLN A 54 6.18 -5.96 5.63
C GLN A 54 6.22 -5.17 4.31
N ALA A 55 5.12 -5.07 3.56
CA ALA A 55 5.05 -4.23 2.37
C ALA A 55 5.20 -2.75 2.73
N HIS A 56 4.52 -2.30 3.78
CA HIS A 56 4.68 -0.93 4.29
C HIS A 56 6.08 -0.66 4.82
N ASP A 57 6.69 -1.60 5.55
CA ASP A 57 8.05 -1.45 6.06
C ASP A 57 9.09 -1.37 4.94
N ARG A 58 8.92 -2.13 3.86
CA ARG A 58 9.73 -1.96 2.64
C ARG A 58 9.59 -0.56 2.07
N GLY A 59 8.39 0.03 2.10
CA GLY A 59 8.16 1.43 1.73
C GLY A 59 8.91 2.41 2.65
N ARG A 60 8.87 2.22 3.97
CA ARG A 60 9.65 3.02 4.93
C ARG A 60 11.15 2.93 4.66
N LEU A 61 11.67 1.71 4.48
CA LEU A 61 13.07 1.46 4.17
C LEU A 61 13.50 2.08 2.83
N TYR A 62 12.59 2.12 1.85
CA TYR A 62 12.82 2.85 0.59
C TYR A 62 13.03 4.35 0.83
N VAL A 63 12.23 4.98 1.69
CA VAL A 63 12.42 6.39 2.09
C VAL A 63 13.77 6.58 2.77
N GLN A 64 14.10 5.74 3.77
CA GLN A 64 15.38 5.81 4.48
C GLN A 64 16.56 5.68 3.51
N LYS A 65 16.50 4.75 2.57
CA LYS A 65 17.53 4.54 1.54
C LYS A 65 17.68 5.75 0.61
N LYS A 66 16.58 6.40 0.22
CA LYS A 66 16.56 7.49 -0.76
C LYS A 66 16.93 8.86 -0.17
N LEU A 67 16.63 9.08 1.10
CA LEU A 67 16.90 10.36 1.77
C LEU A 67 18.14 10.31 2.67
N GLY A 68 18.63 9.12 3.03
CA GLY A 68 19.84 8.94 3.83
C GLY A 68 19.79 9.73 5.13
N ALA A 69 20.81 10.55 5.39
CA ALA A 69 20.91 11.37 6.59
C ALA A 69 19.89 12.53 6.66
N ASN A 70 19.08 12.76 5.63
CA ASN A 70 18.05 13.81 5.63
C ASN A 70 16.71 13.35 6.24
N VAL A 71 16.58 12.07 6.62
CA VAL A 71 15.40 11.52 7.28
C VAL A 71 15.80 10.62 8.45
N ILE A 72 15.01 10.69 9.53
CA ILE A 72 15.01 9.69 10.60
C ILE A 72 13.67 8.97 10.54
N THR A 73 13.67 7.70 10.16
CA THR A 73 12.46 6.87 10.15
C THR A 73 12.31 6.11 11.46
N THR A 74 11.10 6.08 12.02
CA THR A 74 10.73 5.26 13.18
C THR A 74 9.48 4.46 12.88
N PHE A 75 9.24 3.36 13.59
CA PHE A 75 7.98 2.64 13.47
C PHE A 75 7.52 2.05 14.80
N LYS A 76 6.22 1.79 14.89
CA LYS A 76 5.57 1.02 15.96
C LYS A 76 4.76 -0.08 15.30
N GLU A 77 4.90 -1.30 15.79
CA GLU A 77 4.29 -2.49 15.21
C GLU A 77 3.41 -3.22 16.21
N ASN A 78 2.62 -4.17 15.73
CA ASN A 78 1.64 -4.90 16.55
C ASN A 78 0.69 -3.96 17.30
N VAL A 79 0.30 -2.85 16.67
CA VAL A 79 -0.63 -1.88 17.26
C VAL A 79 -2.04 -2.31 16.89
N PRO A 80 -2.84 -2.86 17.82
CA PRO A 80 -4.21 -3.25 17.51
C PRO A 80 -5.05 -2.03 17.15
N GLU A 81 -6.02 -2.22 16.26
CA GLU A 81 -7.07 -1.23 16.04
C GLU A 81 -7.84 -1.01 17.35
N GLY A 82 -8.04 0.25 17.75
CA GLY A 82 -8.73 0.58 19.00
C GLY A 82 -8.11 1.75 19.77
N PRO A 83 -8.46 1.90 21.06
CA PRO A 83 -8.07 3.05 21.88
C PRO A 83 -6.55 3.24 22.03
N GLN A 84 -5.76 2.17 21.94
CA GLN A 84 -4.30 2.19 22.12
C GLN A 84 -3.60 3.01 21.03
N VAL A 85 -4.21 3.14 19.85
CA VAL A 85 -3.65 3.88 18.70
C VAL A 85 -3.36 5.34 19.09
N ALA A 86 -4.24 5.97 19.87
CA ALA A 86 -4.07 7.36 20.30
C ALA A 86 -2.81 7.55 21.16
N GLN A 87 -2.52 6.62 22.07
CA GLN A 87 -1.31 6.67 22.91
C GLN A 87 -0.03 6.49 22.09
N VAL A 88 -0.08 5.63 21.06
CA VAL A 88 1.03 5.45 20.11
C VAL A 88 1.28 6.75 19.34
N ILE A 89 0.24 7.37 18.80
CA ILE A 89 0.36 8.65 18.07
C ILE A 89 0.93 9.73 18.98
N ASP A 90 0.40 9.90 20.19
CA ASP A 90 0.88 10.89 21.17
C ASP A 90 2.39 10.70 21.47
N SER A 91 2.83 9.45 21.63
CA SER A 91 4.26 9.16 21.83
C SER A 91 5.11 9.55 20.63
N LEU A 92 4.67 9.24 19.41
CA LEU A 92 5.41 9.57 18.19
C LEU A 92 5.50 11.08 17.96
N VAL A 93 4.44 11.83 18.29
CA VAL A 93 4.45 13.29 18.23
C VAL A 93 5.42 13.87 19.28
N ARG A 94 5.38 13.36 20.52
CA ARG A 94 6.33 13.77 21.57
C ARG A 94 7.78 13.47 21.22
N ASP A 95 8.03 12.38 20.50
CA ASP A 95 9.34 12.05 19.94
C ASP A 95 9.74 12.99 18.79
N GLY A 96 8.89 13.95 18.39
CA GLY A 96 9.21 14.99 17.42
C GLY A 96 8.99 14.60 15.96
N ASN A 97 8.23 13.53 15.69
CA ASN A 97 7.85 13.19 14.31
C ASN A 97 6.98 14.29 13.69
N LYS A 98 7.29 14.64 12.43
CA LYS A 98 6.61 15.70 11.66
C LYS A 98 5.64 15.14 10.63
N ILE A 99 5.75 13.87 10.31
CA ILE A 99 4.79 13.13 9.48
C ILE A 99 4.61 11.72 10.05
N ILE A 100 3.36 11.28 10.20
CA ILE A 100 2.99 9.98 10.76
C ILE A 100 2.08 9.25 9.77
N PHE A 101 2.48 8.05 9.38
CA PHE A 101 1.73 7.14 8.52
C PHE A 101 1.03 6.07 9.37
N ALA A 102 -0.29 6.01 9.31
CA ALA A 102 -1.10 4.96 9.90
C ALA A 102 -1.52 3.98 8.81
N THR A 103 -1.13 2.72 8.97
CA THR A 103 -1.20 1.73 7.88
C THR A 103 -2.33 0.72 8.04
N SER A 104 -3.43 1.08 8.69
CA SER A 104 -4.57 0.17 8.88
C SER A 104 -5.88 0.93 8.98
N PHE A 105 -6.95 0.36 8.43
CA PHE A 105 -8.26 0.99 8.32
C PHE A 105 -8.77 1.52 9.67
N GLY A 106 -8.69 0.70 10.73
CA GLY A 106 -9.20 1.06 12.05
C GLY A 106 -8.40 2.13 12.78
N PHE A 107 -7.30 2.64 12.22
CA PHE A 107 -6.54 3.76 12.81
C PHE A 107 -7.13 5.13 12.49
N GLN A 108 -8.02 5.22 11.49
CA GLN A 108 -8.52 6.47 10.94
C GLN A 108 -9.11 7.42 12.00
N ASP A 109 -9.89 6.90 12.95
CA ASP A 109 -10.57 7.74 13.95
C ASP A 109 -9.58 8.37 14.92
N ALA A 110 -8.56 7.60 15.33
CA ALA A 110 -7.47 8.10 16.16
C ALA A 110 -6.62 9.12 15.39
N MET A 111 -6.33 8.89 14.11
CA MET A 111 -5.61 9.83 13.25
C MET A 111 -6.38 11.14 13.05
N ALA A 112 -7.70 11.07 12.85
CA ALA A 112 -8.55 12.26 12.73
C ALA A 112 -8.61 13.09 14.03
N ALA A 113 -8.63 12.42 15.19
CA ALA A 113 -8.54 13.09 16.49
C ALA A 113 -7.16 13.74 16.70
N ALA A 114 -6.08 13.01 16.38
CA ALA A 114 -4.71 13.50 16.51
C ALA A 114 -4.42 14.68 15.57
N ALA A 115 -4.95 14.66 14.34
CA ALA A 115 -4.82 15.77 13.40
C ALA A 115 -5.37 17.09 13.96
N LYS A 116 -6.50 17.04 14.69
CA LYS A 116 -7.06 18.21 15.39
C LYS A 116 -6.19 18.66 16.56
N LYS A 117 -5.61 17.71 17.30
CA LYS A 117 -4.79 17.96 18.49
C LYS A 117 -3.39 18.50 18.15
N TYR A 118 -2.84 18.13 17.00
CA TYR A 118 -1.47 18.41 16.59
C TYR A 118 -1.41 19.05 15.20
N PRO A 119 -1.75 20.35 15.07
CA PRO A 119 -1.84 21.02 13.77
C PRO A 119 -0.50 21.10 13.01
N ASP A 120 0.63 21.01 13.72
CA ASP A 120 1.99 21.10 13.14
C ASP A 120 2.56 19.74 12.70
N VAL A 121 1.78 18.66 12.79
CA VAL A 121 2.15 17.31 12.35
C VAL A 121 1.25 16.91 11.19
N TYR A 122 1.86 16.35 10.14
CA TYR A 122 1.13 15.77 9.02
C TYR A 122 0.76 14.32 9.29
N PHE A 123 -0.46 13.95 8.94
CA PHE A 123 -1.00 12.62 9.14
C PHE A 123 -1.40 12.03 7.79
N GLU A 124 -1.03 10.77 7.59
CA GLU A 124 -1.30 10.01 6.37
C GLU A 124 -1.98 8.70 6.78
N GLN A 125 -3.24 8.53 6.42
CA GLN A 125 -4.05 7.35 6.75
C GLN A 125 -4.17 6.44 5.53
N ALA A 126 -3.90 5.15 5.72
CA ALA A 126 -4.14 4.13 4.70
C ALA A 126 -5.60 3.69 4.72
N THR A 127 -6.16 3.37 3.54
CA THR A 127 -7.47 2.70 3.33
C THR A 127 -8.72 3.41 3.85
N GLY A 128 -8.59 4.60 4.44
CA GLY A 128 -9.70 5.35 4.99
C GLY A 128 -10.37 6.30 3.99
N PHE A 129 -11.08 7.28 4.54
CA PHE A 129 -11.93 8.24 3.86
C PHE A 129 -11.99 9.60 4.57
N LYS A 130 -11.38 9.76 5.75
CA LYS A 130 -11.39 11.03 6.50
C LYS A 130 -10.18 11.86 6.14
N THR A 131 -10.41 13.10 5.71
CA THR A 131 -9.35 14.08 5.49
C THR A 131 -9.58 15.33 6.32
N SER A 132 -8.51 16.07 6.60
CA SER A 132 -8.55 17.39 7.23
C SER A 132 -7.32 18.21 6.79
N LYS A 133 -7.13 19.44 7.30
CA LYS A 133 -6.04 20.34 6.87
C LYS A 133 -4.65 19.69 6.93
N ASN A 134 -4.40 18.82 7.91
CA ASN A 134 -3.16 18.09 8.13
C ASN A 134 -3.36 16.57 8.17
N LEU A 135 -4.48 16.05 7.64
CA LEU A 135 -4.73 14.61 7.48
C LEU A 135 -5.09 14.30 6.03
N ALA A 136 -4.26 13.49 5.36
CA ALA A 136 -4.52 12.96 4.04
C ALA A 136 -4.81 11.45 4.09
N GLU A 137 -5.43 10.95 3.02
CA GLU A 137 -5.76 9.54 2.82
C GLU A 137 -5.01 8.98 1.63
N TYR A 138 -4.62 7.71 1.70
CA TYR A 138 -3.97 7.01 0.60
C TYR A 138 -4.34 5.55 0.52
N PHE A 139 -4.60 5.10 -0.70
CA PHE A 139 -4.72 3.69 -1.04
C PHE A 139 -4.51 3.50 -2.55
N GLY A 140 -5.02 2.42 -3.12
CA GLY A 140 -5.02 2.25 -4.56
C GLY A 140 -5.93 1.13 -5.05
N ALA A 141 -5.99 1.00 -6.37
CA ALA A 141 -6.77 0.02 -7.11
C ALA A 141 -6.16 -1.38 -6.96
N GLY A 142 -6.27 -1.94 -5.75
CA GLY A 142 -5.89 -3.31 -5.44
C GLY A 142 -6.74 -4.31 -6.21
N GLU A 143 -8.02 -3.98 -6.41
CA GLU A 143 -8.99 -4.74 -7.20
C GLU A 143 -8.45 -5.14 -8.58
N ASP A 144 -7.75 -4.25 -9.29
CA ASP A 144 -7.19 -4.52 -10.61
C ASP A 144 -6.19 -5.69 -10.54
N SER A 145 -5.26 -5.62 -9.59
CA SER A 145 -4.21 -6.63 -9.41
C SER A 145 -4.78 -7.93 -8.87
N ILE A 146 -5.79 -7.83 -8.00
CA ILE A 146 -6.48 -8.99 -7.43
C ILE A 146 -7.30 -9.72 -8.48
N TYR A 147 -7.98 -9.01 -9.38
CA TYR A 147 -8.64 -9.59 -10.56
C TYR A 147 -7.65 -10.38 -11.41
N LEU A 148 -6.48 -9.80 -11.71
CA LEU A 148 -5.44 -10.48 -12.47
C LEU A 148 -4.88 -11.71 -11.74
N SER A 149 -4.75 -11.66 -10.41
CA SER A 149 -4.35 -12.82 -9.61
C SER A 149 -5.44 -13.92 -9.59
N GLY A 150 -6.71 -13.53 -9.63
CA GLY A 150 -7.85 -14.43 -9.77
C GLY A 150 -7.81 -15.23 -11.06
N ILE A 151 -7.40 -14.61 -12.19
CA ILE A 151 -7.18 -15.31 -13.47
C ILE A 151 -6.22 -16.49 -13.31
N ALA A 152 -5.14 -16.31 -12.53
CA ALA A 152 -4.19 -17.38 -12.23
C ALA A 152 -4.82 -18.50 -11.38
N ALA A 153 -5.61 -18.15 -10.37
CA ALA A 153 -6.32 -19.11 -9.54
C ALA A 153 -7.35 -19.94 -10.35
N GLY A 154 -8.17 -19.29 -11.17
CA GLY A 154 -9.14 -19.95 -12.04
C GLY A 154 -8.48 -20.92 -13.04
N ALA A 155 -7.33 -20.55 -13.59
CA ALA A 155 -6.58 -21.42 -14.50
C ALA A 155 -5.94 -22.61 -13.76
N ALA A 156 -5.65 -22.46 -12.46
CA ALA A 156 -4.96 -23.48 -11.66
C ALA A 156 -5.92 -24.50 -11.03
N THR A 157 -7.16 -24.12 -10.71
CA THR A 157 -8.14 -25.03 -10.14
C THR A 157 -8.52 -26.12 -11.12
N LYS A 158 -8.65 -27.36 -10.64
CA LYS A 158 -9.06 -28.53 -11.41
C LYS A 158 -10.56 -28.78 -11.25
N ASN A 159 -11.08 -28.64 -10.04
CA ASN A 159 -12.49 -28.91 -9.73
C ASN A 159 -13.40 -27.66 -9.73
N GLY A 160 -12.82 -26.46 -9.92
CA GLY A 160 -13.55 -25.20 -9.94
C GLY A 160 -13.91 -24.65 -8.56
N VAL A 161 -13.43 -25.24 -7.47
CA VAL A 161 -13.65 -24.78 -6.09
C VAL A 161 -12.37 -24.14 -5.56
N ILE A 162 -12.44 -22.84 -5.29
CA ILE A 162 -11.32 -22.04 -4.78
C ILE A 162 -11.68 -21.55 -3.38
N GLY A 163 -10.78 -21.72 -2.43
CA GLY A 163 -10.91 -21.18 -1.09
C GLY A 163 -10.29 -19.79 -1.00
N TYR A 164 -10.95 -18.86 -0.30
CA TYR A 164 -10.47 -17.50 -0.12
C TYR A 164 -10.55 -17.09 1.36
N VAL A 165 -9.39 -16.90 1.99
CA VAL A 165 -9.28 -16.52 3.40
C VAL A 165 -9.35 -15.00 3.50
N VAL A 166 -10.35 -14.49 4.22
CA VAL A 166 -10.69 -13.06 4.26
C VAL A 166 -10.76 -12.54 5.70
N PRO A 167 -10.39 -11.28 5.99
CA PRO A 167 -10.36 -10.76 7.35
C PRO A 167 -11.74 -10.27 7.82
N PHE A 168 -12.11 -9.03 7.49
CA PHE A 168 -13.34 -8.37 7.94
C PHE A 168 -14.29 -8.08 6.78
N PRO A 169 -15.62 -8.17 6.98
CA PRO A 169 -16.63 -7.87 5.96
C PRO A 169 -16.82 -6.36 5.74
N ILE A 170 -15.74 -5.69 5.34
CA ILE A 170 -15.73 -4.25 5.00
C ILE A 170 -15.68 -4.07 3.47
N PRO A 171 -16.03 -2.88 2.94
CA PRO A 171 -16.07 -2.66 1.49
C PRO A 171 -14.79 -3.02 0.74
N GLU A 172 -13.63 -2.86 1.38
CA GLU A 172 -12.34 -3.31 0.85
C GLU A 172 -12.26 -4.80 0.56
N VAL A 173 -12.57 -5.61 1.54
CA VAL A 173 -12.45 -7.06 1.39
C VAL A 173 -13.52 -7.58 0.45
N ILE A 174 -14.71 -6.96 0.46
CA ILE A 174 -15.81 -7.30 -0.45
C ILE A 174 -15.43 -6.99 -1.90
N ARG A 175 -14.88 -5.79 -2.20
CA ARG A 175 -14.43 -5.47 -3.57
C ARG A 175 -13.29 -6.39 -4.01
N HIS A 176 -12.34 -6.70 -3.12
CA HIS A 176 -11.24 -7.62 -3.44
C HIS A 176 -11.74 -9.05 -3.74
N ALA A 177 -12.62 -9.59 -2.90
CA ALA A 177 -13.23 -10.91 -3.13
C ALA A 177 -14.02 -10.96 -4.45
N ASN A 178 -14.74 -9.89 -4.78
CA ASN A 178 -15.46 -9.78 -6.06
C ASN A 178 -14.50 -9.73 -7.25
N ALA A 179 -13.47 -8.89 -7.20
CA ALA A 179 -12.46 -8.80 -8.25
C ALA A 179 -11.78 -10.16 -8.48
N PHE A 180 -11.38 -10.83 -7.40
CA PHE A 180 -10.77 -12.16 -7.45
C PHE A 180 -11.69 -13.19 -8.11
N ALA A 181 -12.97 -13.21 -7.71
CA ALA A 181 -13.96 -14.12 -8.27
C ALA A 181 -14.20 -13.89 -9.77
N LEU A 182 -14.36 -12.63 -10.19
CA LEU A 182 -14.54 -12.28 -11.60
C LEU A 182 -13.31 -12.68 -12.43
N GLY A 183 -12.10 -12.50 -11.89
CA GLY A 183 -10.86 -12.94 -12.52
C GLY A 183 -10.79 -14.46 -12.67
N ALA A 184 -11.11 -15.20 -11.60
CA ALA A 184 -11.13 -16.66 -11.63
C ALA A 184 -12.16 -17.22 -12.62
N GLN A 185 -13.33 -16.59 -12.69
CA GLN A 185 -14.40 -17.00 -13.60
C GLN A 185 -14.06 -16.77 -15.07
N LEU A 186 -13.12 -15.89 -15.39
CA LEU A 186 -12.64 -15.69 -16.76
C LEU A 186 -11.95 -16.94 -17.32
N THR A 187 -11.17 -17.64 -16.49
CA THR A 187 -10.42 -18.84 -16.90
C THR A 187 -11.10 -20.13 -16.50
N ARG A 188 -12.00 -20.07 -15.52
CA ARG A 188 -12.85 -21.18 -15.07
C ARG A 188 -14.29 -20.71 -14.96
N PRO A 189 -15.06 -20.68 -16.06
CA PRO A 189 -16.48 -20.34 -16.01
C PRO A 189 -17.21 -21.22 -14.99
N GLY A 190 -18.00 -20.60 -14.10
CA GLY A 190 -18.70 -21.31 -13.03
C GLY A 190 -17.86 -21.62 -11.79
N ALA A 191 -16.63 -21.13 -11.69
CA ALA A 191 -15.82 -21.26 -10.47
C ALA A 191 -16.59 -20.76 -9.22
N LYS A 192 -16.49 -21.54 -8.15
CA LYS A 192 -17.04 -21.27 -6.83
C LYS A 192 -15.95 -20.77 -5.92
N ILE A 193 -16.13 -19.57 -5.35
CA ILE A 193 -15.18 -18.97 -4.41
C ILE A 193 -15.77 -19.08 -3.00
N LYS A 194 -15.22 -19.96 -2.17
CA LYS A 194 -15.67 -20.15 -0.79
C LYS A 194 -14.91 -19.20 0.13
N LEU A 195 -15.64 -18.35 0.87
CA LEU A 195 -15.04 -17.42 1.82
C LEU A 195 -15.01 -18.02 3.23
N VAL A 196 -13.92 -17.78 3.96
CA VAL A 196 -13.88 -17.94 5.42
C VAL A 196 -13.33 -16.67 6.05
N TRP A 197 -14.15 -16.05 6.91
CA TRP A 197 -13.83 -14.82 7.63
C TRP A 197 -13.04 -15.10 8.91
N THR A 198 -11.80 -14.64 8.99
CA THR A 198 -10.95 -14.79 10.18
C THR A 198 -11.28 -13.78 11.28
N LYS A 199 -11.94 -12.66 10.92
CA LYS A 199 -12.19 -11.51 11.80
C LYS A 199 -10.90 -10.97 12.43
N SER A 200 -9.81 -11.04 11.69
CA SER A 200 -8.50 -10.49 12.03
C SER A 200 -7.70 -10.24 10.76
N TRP A 201 -6.99 -9.11 10.68
CA TRP A 201 -6.02 -8.83 9.60
C TRP A 201 -4.84 -9.81 9.66
N PHE A 202 -4.32 -10.03 10.87
CA PHE A 202 -3.16 -10.87 11.11
C PHE A 202 -3.42 -11.82 12.29
N ASP A 203 -3.54 -13.12 12.00
CA ASP A 203 -3.59 -14.20 12.99
C ASP A 203 -3.21 -15.50 12.28
N PRO A 204 -1.90 -15.82 12.19
CA PRO A 204 -1.42 -16.98 11.41
C PRO A 204 -2.12 -18.30 11.76
N ALA A 205 -2.52 -18.48 13.03
CA ALA A 205 -3.24 -19.67 13.47
C ALA A 205 -4.67 -19.73 12.90
N LYS A 206 -5.43 -18.62 12.97
CA LYS A 206 -6.76 -18.55 12.35
C LYS A 206 -6.70 -18.63 10.83
N GLU A 207 -5.72 -18.00 10.21
CA GLU A 207 -5.53 -18.02 8.76
C GLU A 207 -5.26 -19.44 8.25
N LYS A 208 -4.38 -20.18 8.95
CA LYS A 208 -4.15 -21.61 8.67
C LYS A 208 -5.42 -22.43 8.86
N LYS A 209 -6.14 -22.25 9.98
CA LYS A 209 -7.38 -22.99 10.26
C LYS A 209 -8.48 -22.69 9.23
N ALA A 210 -8.56 -21.45 8.75
CA ALA A 210 -9.46 -21.07 7.67
C ALA A 210 -9.09 -21.81 6.37
N ALA A 211 -7.82 -21.83 5.99
CA ALA A 211 -7.34 -22.58 4.83
C ALA A 211 -7.62 -24.10 4.97
N GLU A 212 -7.40 -24.68 6.15
CA GLU A 212 -7.77 -26.06 6.47
C GLU A 212 -9.24 -26.36 6.21
N SER A 213 -10.13 -25.50 6.72
CA SER A 213 -11.58 -25.66 6.54
C SER A 213 -12.00 -25.55 5.07
N LEU A 214 -11.35 -24.68 4.29
CA LEU A 214 -11.62 -24.51 2.87
C LEU A 214 -11.20 -25.73 2.06
N VAL A 215 -10.02 -26.28 2.34
CA VAL A 215 -9.54 -27.52 1.70
C VAL A 215 -10.42 -28.71 2.09
N ALA A 216 -10.81 -28.82 3.36
CA ALA A 216 -11.77 -29.84 3.81
C ALA A 216 -13.14 -29.69 3.12
N ALA A 217 -13.54 -28.46 2.78
CA ALA A 217 -14.73 -28.16 1.99
C ALA A 217 -14.52 -28.32 0.46
N GLY A 218 -13.42 -28.93 0.02
CA GLY A 218 -13.17 -29.30 -1.37
C GLY A 218 -12.41 -28.26 -2.20
N ALA A 219 -11.89 -27.18 -1.62
CA ALA A 219 -11.05 -26.24 -2.35
C ALA A 219 -9.72 -26.88 -2.79
N ASP A 220 -9.38 -26.72 -4.07
CA ASP A 220 -8.11 -27.21 -4.62
C ASP A 220 -7.12 -26.09 -4.99
N VAL A 221 -7.48 -24.84 -4.69
CA VAL A 221 -6.63 -23.64 -4.76
C VAL A 221 -6.99 -22.75 -3.57
N ILE A 222 -6.00 -22.09 -2.98
CA ILE A 222 -6.19 -21.11 -1.89
C ILE A 222 -5.77 -19.72 -2.37
N GLY A 223 -6.60 -18.71 -2.12
CA GLY A 223 -6.20 -17.31 -2.15
C GLY A 223 -6.45 -16.65 -0.79
N GLN A 224 -5.99 -15.42 -0.62
CA GLN A 224 -6.18 -14.69 0.63
C GLN A 224 -6.28 -13.17 0.47
N ASN A 225 -6.83 -12.52 1.50
CA ASN A 225 -6.75 -11.09 1.82
C ASN A 225 -6.32 -10.84 3.29
N VAL A 226 -5.64 -11.81 3.89
CA VAL A 226 -5.04 -11.72 5.24
C VAL A 226 -3.53 -11.48 5.13
N ASP A 227 -2.93 -11.02 6.22
CA ASP A 227 -1.61 -10.37 6.18
C ASP A 227 -0.42 -11.33 6.25
N SER A 228 -0.63 -12.60 6.65
CA SER A 228 0.45 -13.58 6.82
C SER A 228 0.48 -14.64 5.71
N PRO A 229 1.62 -15.32 5.47
CA PRO A 229 1.72 -16.40 4.50
C PRO A 229 1.13 -17.74 5.01
N ALA A 230 0.49 -17.78 6.18
CA ALA A 230 0.10 -19.03 6.84
C ALA A 230 -0.85 -19.89 6.00
N ALA A 231 -1.82 -19.28 5.31
CA ALA A 231 -2.70 -19.99 4.39
C ALA A 231 -1.92 -20.61 3.20
N GLY A 232 -0.89 -19.89 2.71
CA GLY A 232 0.02 -20.38 1.68
C GLY A 232 0.93 -21.52 2.14
N GLN A 233 1.45 -21.45 3.37
CA GLN A 233 2.23 -22.54 3.97
C GLN A 233 1.38 -23.80 4.14
N TYR A 234 0.11 -23.64 4.51
CA TYR A 234 -0.81 -24.77 4.53
C TYR A 234 -1.05 -25.34 3.12
N ALA A 235 -1.34 -24.49 2.13
CA ALA A 235 -1.49 -24.92 0.74
C ALA A 235 -0.26 -25.69 0.23
N GLN A 236 0.95 -25.20 0.57
CA GLN A 236 2.23 -25.88 0.32
C GLN A 236 2.29 -27.28 0.93
N SER A 237 1.87 -27.44 2.18
CA SER A 237 1.82 -28.75 2.86
C SER A 237 0.86 -29.75 2.19
N LYS A 238 -0.13 -29.24 1.44
CA LYS A 238 -1.08 -30.04 0.66
C LYS A 238 -0.72 -30.14 -0.82
N GLY A 239 0.34 -29.46 -1.27
CA GLY A 239 0.76 -29.41 -2.67
C GLY A 239 -0.21 -28.67 -3.61
N ILE A 240 -1.17 -27.92 -3.06
CA ILE A 240 -2.20 -27.20 -3.84
C ILE A 240 -1.77 -25.76 -4.14
N PRO A 241 -2.18 -25.16 -5.28
CA PRO A 241 -1.78 -23.80 -5.63
C PRO A 241 -2.26 -22.73 -4.64
N TRP A 242 -1.48 -21.65 -4.54
CA TRP A 242 -1.74 -20.52 -3.66
C TRP A 242 -1.53 -19.17 -4.37
N VAL A 243 -2.47 -18.24 -4.16
CA VAL A 243 -2.34 -16.82 -4.51
C VAL A 243 -2.12 -16.02 -3.22
N GLY A 244 -0.98 -15.34 -3.13
CA GLY A 244 -0.66 -14.46 -1.99
C GLY A 244 -1.26 -13.07 -2.10
N TYR A 245 -0.98 -12.22 -1.10
CA TYR A 245 -1.50 -10.86 -1.00
C TYR A 245 -0.41 -9.91 -0.44
N ASP A 246 -0.48 -8.64 -0.81
CA ASP A 246 0.38 -7.49 -0.48
C ASP A 246 1.86 -7.54 -0.84
N ASN A 247 2.46 -8.71 -0.82
CA ASN A 247 3.90 -8.91 -0.96
C ASN A 247 4.23 -10.14 -1.81
N ASN A 248 5.45 -10.18 -2.35
CA ASN A 248 6.03 -11.39 -2.92
C ASN A 248 6.44 -12.36 -1.79
N ALA A 249 5.47 -13.12 -1.33
CA ALA A 249 5.61 -14.14 -0.28
C ALA A 249 6.03 -15.53 -0.83
N ARG A 250 6.51 -15.62 -2.08
CA ARG A 250 6.89 -16.88 -2.74
C ARG A 250 7.81 -17.77 -1.90
N LYS A 251 8.74 -17.17 -1.13
CA LYS A 251 9.70 -17.92 -0.29
C LYS A 251 9.03 -18.86 0.72
N PHE A 252 7.80 -18.57 1.15
CA PHE A 252 7.08 -19.36 2.16
C PHE A 252 6.34 -20.58 1.57
N ALA A 253 6.05 -20.56 0.26
CA ALA A 253 5.32 -21.63 -0.43
C ALA A 253 5.76 -21.74 -1.91
N PRO A 254 7.04 -22.05 -2.17
CA PRO A 254 7.65 -21.81 -3.49
C PRO A 254 7.10 -22.68 -4.62
N THR A 255 6.60 -23.89 -4.32
CA THR A 255 6.03 -24.80 -5.33
C THR A 255 4.53 -24.63 -5.50
N SER A 256 3.87 -23.99 -4.53
CA SER A 256 2.44 -23.69 -4.56
C SER A 256 2.12 -22.29 -5.05
N TRP A 257 3.08 -21.37 -4.95
CA TRP A 257 2.96 -19.99 -5.42
C TRP A 257 2.47 -19.90 -6.87
N LEU A 258 1.41 -19.13 -7.10
CA LEU A 258 0.95 -18.70 -8.42
C LEU A 258 1.45 -17.29 -8.73
N THR A 259 1.05 -16.32 -7.90
CA THR A 259 1.43 -14.90 -7.92
C THR A 259 0.81 -14.25 -6.67
N ALA A 260 0.87 -12.92 -6.56
CA ALA A 260 0.14 -12.13 -5.58
C ALA A 260 -0.15 -10.75 -6.14
N ALA A 261 -1.26 -10.15 -5.73
CA ALA A 261 -1.41 -8.71 -5.82
C ALA A 261 -0.41 -8.05 -4.86
N VAL A 262 0.30 -7.01 -5.30
CA VAL A 262 1.32 -6.31 -4.51
C VAL A 262 1.15 -4.80 -4.60
N TYR A 263 1.60 -4.12 -3.54
CA TYR A 263 1.66 -2.65 -3.47
C TYR A 263 3.12 -2.18 -3.40
N ASP A 264 3.44 -1.09 -4.13
CA ASP A 264 4.70 -0.35 -3.98
C ASP A 264 4.46 1.00 -3.29
N TRP A 265 4.54 0.99 -1.97
CA TRP A 265 4.35 2.17 -1.13
C TRP A 265 5.51 3.15 -1.18
N GLY A 266 6.70 2.71 -1.61
CA GLY A 266 7.96 3.46 -1.50
C GLY A 266 7.94 4.81 -2.22
N PRO A 267 7.60 4.86 -3.51
CA PRO A 267 7.49 6.11 -4.26
C PRO A 267 6.48 7.09 -3.66
N TYR A 268 5.33 6.59 -3.20
CA TYR A 268 4.32 7.41 -2.52
C TYR A 268 4.89 8.03 -1.23
N TYR A 269 5.41 7.20 -0.32
CA TYR A 269 5.99 7.68 0.94
C TYR A 269 7.14 8.67 0.73
N LEU A 270 8.03 8.41 -0.23
CA LEU A 270 9.12 9.32 -0.55
C LEU A 270 8.60 10.70 -0.97
N LYS A 271 7.56 10.74 -1.81
CA LYS A 271 6.91 11.99 -2.24
C LYS A 271 6.32 12.74 -1.05
N ARG A 272 5.61 12.05 -0.16
CA ARG A 272 4.95 12.68 1.01
C ARG A 272 5.95 13.19 2.05
N VAL A 273 7.00 12.43 2.36
CA VAL A 273 8.05 12.86 3.29
C VAL A 273 8.84 14.06 2.73
N LYS A 274 9.16 14.07 1.42
CA LYS A 274 9.78 15.24 0.78
C LYS A 274 8.88 16.47 0.84
N ALA A 275 7.58 16.31 0.59
CA ALA A 275 6.64 17.42 0.66
C ALA A 275 6.52 17.99 2.08
N ALA A 276 6.50 17.13 3.10
CA ALA A 276 6.52 17.53 4.49
C ALA A 276 7.81 18.30 4.86
N ALA A 277 8.97 17.79 4.46
CA ALA A 277 10.27 18.43 4.72
C ALA A 277 10.39 19.81 4.07
N ASN A 278 9.79 19.98 2.89
CA ASN A 278 9.87 21.22 2.11
C ASN A 278 8.72 22.20 2.40
N GLY A 279 7.82 21.88 3.33
CA GLY A 279 6.65 22.72 3.62
C GLY A 279 5.63 22.80 2.46
N THR A 280 5.67 21.85 1.52
CA THR A 280 4.78 21.79 0.35
C THR A 280 3.73 20.68 0.44
N TRP A 281 3.64 20.03 1.59
CA TRP A 281 2.64 19.00 1.87
C TRP A 281 1.22 19.58 1.76
N LYS A 282 0.33 18.83 1.11
CA LYS A 282 -1.09 19.17 0.98
C LYS A 282 -1.94 17.95 1.29
N THR A 283 -3.06 18.20 1.97
CA THR A 283 -4.08 17.19 2.20
C THR A 283 -4.75 16.76 0.89
N GLY A 284 -5.39 15.60 0.91
CA GLY A 284 -6.13 15.04 -0.21
C GLY A 284 -6.30 13.54 -0.06
N SER A 285 -6.91 12.92 -1.07
CA SER A 285 -7.03 11.47 -1.20
C SER A 285 -6.21 11.01 -2.40
N TYR A 286 -5.37 10.00 -2.20
CA TYR A 286 -4.61 9.35 -3.26
C TYR A 286 -5.16 7.94 -3.51
N TYR A 287 -5.42 7.62 -4.78
CA TYR A 287 -5.85 6.30 -5.23
C TYR A 287 -4.95 5.86 -6.38
N GLY A 288 -3.82 5.22 -6.05
CA GLY A 288 -2.84 4.75 -7.03
C GLY A 288 -3.33 3.54 -7.82
N ASN A 289 -2.67 3.17 -8.91
CA ASN A 289 -3.09 2.03 -9.75
C ASN A 289 -1.89 1.38 -10.46
N MET A 290 -2.15 0.51 -11.45
CA MET A 290 -1.07 -0.13 -12.20
C MET A 290 -0.35 0.81 -13.19
N ALA A 291 -0.97 1.92 -13.61
CA ALA A 291 -0.39 2.87 -14.56
C ALA A 291 0.67 3.76 -13.90
N ASP A 292 0.48 4.13 -12.63
CA ASP A 292 1.50 4.83 -11.83
C ASP A 292 2.45 3.89 -11.07
N GLY A 293 2.25 2.57 -11.22
CA GLY A 293 3.09 1.53 -10.63
C GLY A 293 2.82 1.27 -9.15
N PHE A 294 1.77 1.85 -8.57
CA PHE A 294 1.43 1.66 -7.16
C PHE A 294 0.92 0.25 -6.85
N THR A 295 0.16 -0.36 -7.78
CA THR A 295 -0.28 -1.75 -7.67
C THR A 295 0.29 -2.61 -8.79
N GLY A 296 0.36 -3.92 -8.55
CA GLY A 296 0.75 -4.87 -9.60
C GLY A 296 0.72 -6.32 -9.15
N LEU A 297 1.38 -7.17 -9.93
CA LEU A 297 1.55 -8.58 -9.61
C LEU A 297 3.00 -8.91 -9.25
N ALA A 298 3.16 -9.75 -8.24
CA ALA A 298 4.43 -10.42 -7.96
C ALA A 298 4.81 -11.38 -9.13
N PRO A 299 6.10 -11.73 -9.27
CA PRO A 299 6.53 -12.73 -10.24
C PRO A 299 5.76 -14.04 -10.13
N TYR A 300 5.46 -14.63 -11.28
CA TYR A 300 4.71 -15.89 -11.35
C TYR A 300 5.52 -17.06 -10.80
N GLY A 301 4.84 -17.99 -10.15
CA GLY A 301 5.40 -19.27 -9.77
C GLY A 301 5.37 -20.31 -10.88
N PRO A 302 5.90 -21.51 -10.61
CA PRO A 302 6.15 -22.53 -11.64
C PRO A 302 4.86 -23.12 -12.24
N LYS A 303 3.74 -23.09 -11.50
CA LYS A 303 2.45 -23.66 -11.93
C LYS A 303 1.62 -22.73 -12.84
N VAL A 304 2.09 -21.51 -13.13
CA VAL A 304 1.40 -20.60 -14.05
C VAL A 304 1.87 -20.85 -15.48
N SER A 305 0.98 -21.38 -16.33
CA SER A 305 1.29 -21.70 -17.73
C SER A 305 1.62 -20.45 -18.56
N ALA A 306 2.36 -20.62 -19.66
CA ALA A 306 2.64 -19.52 -20.60
C ALA A 306 1.34 -18.88 -21.16
N LYS A 307 0.34 -19.71 -21.46
CA LYS A 307 -1.00 -19.26 -21.88
C LYS A 307 -1.65 -18.36 -20.82
N THR A 308 -1.60 -18.77 -19.56
CA THR A 308 -2.14 -17.98 -18.44
C THR A 308 -1.39 -16.67 -18.27
N LYS A 309 -0.05 -16.67 -18.33
CA LYS A 309 0.77 -15.46 -18.26
C LYS A 309 0.44 -14.47 -19.39
N ALA A 310 0.27 -14.97 -20.62
CA ALA A 310 -0.09 -14.14 -21.76
C ALA A 310 -1.49 -13.53 -21.61
N LEU A 311 -2.47 -14.29 -21.11
CA LEU A 311 -3.81 -13.76 -20.82
C LEU A 311 -3.76 -12.67 -19.74
N ILE A 312 -3.03 -12.90 -18.65
CA ILE A 312 -2.87 -11.90 -17.58
C ILE A 312 -2.18 -10.64 -18.11
N ALA A 313 -1.11 -10.78 -18.92
CA ALA A 313 -0.41 -9.65 -19.51
C ALA A 313 -1.33 -8.84 -20.44
N LYS A 314 -2.14 -9.52 -21.27
CA LYS A 314 -3.15 -8.87 -22.11
C LYS A 314 -4.18 -8.12 -21.26
N LYS A 315 -4.75 -8.76 -20.24
CA LYS A 315 -5.75 -8.12 -19.36
C LYS A 315 -5.17 -6.95 -18.57
N LYS A 316 -3.92 -7.06 -18.11
CA LYS A 316 -3.20 -5.95 -17.49
C LYS A 316 -3.09 -4.76 -18.43
N ALA A 317 -2.72 -4.98 -19.69
CA ALA A 317 -2.61 -3.92 -20.69
C ALA A 317 -3.97 -3.24 -20.95
N GLU A 318 -5.06 -4.02 -21.02
CA GLU A 318 -6.42 -3.49 -21.19
C GLU A 318 -6.91 -2.69 -19.97
N ILE A 319 -6.56 -3.11 -18.74
CA ILE A 319 -6.85 -2.34 -17.52
C ILE A 319 -6.08 -1.01 -17.53
N VAL A 320 -4.77 -1.06 -17.81
CA VAL A 320 -3.92 0.13 -17.83
C VAL A 320 -4.34 1.12 -18.92
N SER A 321 -4.78 0.65 -20.09
CA SER A 321 -5.28 1.52 -21.15
C SER A 321 -6.73 2.00 -20.92
N GLY A 322 -7.44 1.42 -19.96
CA GLY A 322 -8.84 1.70 -19.67
C GLY A 322 -9.84 1.09 -20.67
N THR A 323 -9.40 0.20 -21.56
CA THR A 323 -10.30 -0.52 -22.49
C THR A 323 -11.05 -1.67 -21.82
N PHE A 324 -10.63 -2.05 -20.60
CA PHE A 324 -11.32 -3.02 -19.76
C PHE A 324 -11.40 -2.50 -18.31
N TYR A 325 -12.50 -2.85 -17.64
CA TYR A 325 -12.68 -2.63 -16.21
C TYR A 325 -13.45 -3.81 -15.61
N GLU A 326 -12.94 -4.42 -14.55
CA GLU A 326 -13.49 -5.64 -13.96
C GLU A 326 -14.87 -5.44 -13.34
N PHE A 327 -15.17 -4.23 -12.83
CA PHE A 327 -16.51 -3.91 -12.33
C PHE A 327 -17.45 -3.29 -13.39
N GLN A 328 -17.28 -3.69 -14.65
CA GLN A 328 -18.23 -3.40 -15.72
C GLN A 328 -19.31 -4.47 -15.85
N GLY A 329 -20.52 -4.06 -16.21
CA GLY A 329 -21.65 -4.96 -16.34
C GLY A 329 -21.64 -5.79 -17.64
N PRO A 330 -22.40 -6.90 -17.67
CA PRO A 330 -23.39 -7.28 -16.66
C PRO A 330 -22.78 -7.95 -15.42
N LEU A 331 -23.12 -7.44 -14.23
CA LEU A 331 -22.77 -8.07 -12.94
C LEU A 331 -24.02 -8.42 -12.15
N TYR A 332 -24.03 -9.63 -11.61
CA TYR A 332 -25.08 -10.16 -10.75
C TYR A 332 -24.49 -10.43 -9.37
N ASP A 333 -25.29 -10.21 -8.33
CA ASP A 333 -24.91 -10.66 -6.99
C ASP A 333 -25.15 -12.17 -6.79
N GLN A 334 -24.74 -12.68 -5.63
CA GLN A 334 -24.89 -14.09 -5.23
C GLN A 334 -26.35 -14.61 -5.25
N SER A 335 -27.35 -13.72 -5.14
CA SER A 335 -28.77 -14.09 -5.24
C SER A 335 -29.29 -14.14 -6.69
N GLY A 336 -28.47 -13.75 -7.65
CA GLY A 336 -28.85 -13.62 -9.06
C GLY A 336 -29.47 -12.27 -9.41
N LYS A 337 -29.53 -11.31 -8.48
CA LYS A 337 -30.01 -9.96 -8.76
C LYS A 337 -28.99 -9.19 -9.61
N LEU A 338 -29.46 -8.58 -10.70
CA LEU A 338 -28.63 -7.69 -11.52
C LEU A 338 -28.23 -6.45 -10.71
N ARG A 339 -26.92 -6.18 -10.62
CA ARG A 339 -26.34 -5.04 -9.89
C ARG A 339 -25.76 -3.98 -10.83
N VAL A 340 -25.10 -4.40 -11.89
CA VAL A 340 -24.52 -3.50 -12.88
C VAL A 340 -25.00 -3.93 -14.27
N PRO A 341 -25.85 -3.14 -14.95
CA PRO A 341 -26.33 -3.47 -16.30
C PRO A 341 -25.21 -3.51 -17.35
N LYS A 342 -25.43 -4.26 -18.44
CA LYS A 342 -24.50 -4.30 -19.58
C LYS A 342 -24.23 -2.89 -20.11
N GLY A 343 -22.95 -2.59 -20.38
CA GLY A 343 -22.52 -1.27 -20.86
C GLY A 343 -22.42 -0.18 -19.78
N LYS A 344 -22.67 -0.52 -18.51
CA LYS A 344 -22.38 0.36 -17.36
C LYS A 344 -21.16 -0.16 -16.60
N ARG A 345 -20.51 0.73 -15.86
CA ARG A 345 -19.42 0.41 -14.94
C ARG A 345 -19.65 1.06 -13.59
N MET A 346 -19.15 0.44 -12.52
CA MET A 346 -19.16 1.06 -11.20
C MET A 346 -18.21 2.26 -11.16
N THR A 347 -18.54 3.27 -10.36
CA THR A 347 -17.68 4.42 -10.07
C THR A 347 -16.83 4.14 -8.82
N LEU A 348 -15.77 4.93 -8.61
CA LEU A 348 -14.93 4.82 -7.42
C LEU A 348 -15.76 4.89 -6.10
N PRO A 349 -16.67 5.87 -5.90
CA PRO A 349 -17.53 5.89 -4.71
C PRO A 349 -18.40 4.62 -4.54
N GLN A 350 -18.84 4.02 -5.64
CA GLN A 350 -19.66 2.80 -5.59
C GLN A 350 -18.84 1.58 -5.18
N ILE A 351 -17.58 1.46 -5.60
CA ILE A 351 -16.72 0.34 -5.19
C ILE A 351 -16.18 0.53 -3.75
N LEU A 352 -15.95 1.79 -3.33
CA LEU A 352 -15.54 2.10 -1.95
C LEU A 352 -16.65 1.90 -0.92
N SER A 353 -17.91 1.74 -1.37
CA SER A 353 -19.07 1.43 -0.53
C SER A 353 -19.69 0.06 -0.84
N MET A 354 -18.96 -0.80 -1.56
CA MET A 354 -19.46 -2.11 -1.99
C MET A 354 -19.79 -3.01 -0.79
N ASN A 355 -20.99 -3.57 -0.77
CA ASN A 355 -21.51 -4.36 0.35
C ASN A 355 -22.23 -5.65 -0.08
N TRP A 356 -21.95 -6.12 -1.30
CA TRP A 356 -22.57 -7.30 -1.89
C TRP A 356 -21.50 -8.13 -2.61
N LEU A 357 -21.71 -9.45 -2.68
CA LEU A 357 -20.79 -10.38 -3.33
C LEU A 357 -21.34 -10.80 -4.70
N VAL A 358 -20.47 -10.91 -5.70
CA VAL A 358 -20.82 -11.34 -7.06
C VAL A 358 -21.27 -12.80 -7.10
N LYS A 359 -22.05 -13.15 -8.13
CA LYS A 359 -22.48 -14.52 -8.40
C LYS A 359 -21.27 -15.48 -8.44
N GLY A 360 -21.40 -16.62 -7.76
CA GLY A 360 -20.36 -17.65 -7.67
C GLY A 360 -19.49 -17.55 -6.41
N ILE A 361 -19.64 -16.51 -5.59
CA ILE A 361 -19.07 -16.48 -4.25
C ILE A 361 -20.03 -17.18 -3.27
N GLU A 362 -19.50 -18.12 -2.49
CA GLU A 362 -20.17 -18.79 -1.38
C GLU A 362 -19.67 -18.20 -0.06
N GLY A 363 -20.53 -17.44 0.62
CA GLY A 363 -20.22 -16.72 1.86
C GLY A 363 -21.19 -15.55 2.10
N SER A 364 -21.12 -14.96 3.29
CA SER A 364 -21.93 -13.80 3.68
C SER A 364 -21.15 -12.50 3.48
N PRO A 365 -21.73 -11.44 2.86
CA PRO A 365 -21.11 -10.11 2.83
C PRO A 365 -21.12 -9.42 4.19
N LYS A 366 -21.72 -10.03 5.23
CA LYS A 366 -21.80 -9.51 6.60
C LYS A 366 -20.86 -10.24 7.57
N GLY A 367 -20.00 -11.13 7.06
CA GLY A 367 -19.15 -12.00 7.88
C GLY A 367 -19.83 -13.32 8.24
#